data_AF-A0A3D0RN72-F1
#
_entry.id   AF-A0A3D0RN72-F1
#
_cell.length_a   1.000
_cell.length_b   1.000
_cell.length_c   1.000
_cell.angle_alpha   90.00
_cell.angle_beta   90.00
_cell.angle_gamma   90.00
#
_symmetry.space_group_name_H-M   'P 1'
#
loop_
_entity.id
_entity.type
_entity.pdbx_description
1 polymer ?
#
loop_
_entity_poly.entity_id
_entity_poly.type
_entity_poly.pdbx_seq_one_letter_code
_entity_poly.pdbx_strand_id
1 'polypeptide(L)'
;MIRFLKQLILLALFLQACGGTSASLPTLQPASLPTPTLTPSHTPSPFTQTPLPSATSTPALNVARVLIVSFDGLRPDAIQAAEMTTVMSLMQNGAYTLNAQTIVPSLTLPSHTSMLVGTCPAKHIVRWNEYVPENGYALGTDIFDLANNAGLRTVMVAGKEKLRQVTEPSSTDFFGFVDSTDKVNDIISLETMAIEEIRKGFDLMFLHFPDGDLAGHADGWMSNEQLLA
;
A
#
# COMPACT_ATOMS: atom_id res chain seq x y z
N MET A 1 -23.75 -57.30 5.16
CA MET A 1 -22.44 -57.72 5.70
C MET A 1 -21.52 -57.95 4.51
N ILE A 2 -20.22 -57.58 4.55
CA ILE A 2 -19.23 -57.63 3.43
C ILE A 2 -18.99 -56.29 2.68
N ARG A 3 -19.31 -55.12 3.26
CA ARG A 3 -18.78 -53.82 2.77
C ARG A 3 -18.10 -52.93 3.83
N PHE A 4 -18.08 -53.35 5.09
CA PHE A 4 -17.46 -52.62 6.20
C PHE A 4 -16.01 -53.03 6.52
N LEU A 5 -15.41 -53.94 5.73
CA LEU A 5 -14.07 -54.50 6.02
C LEU A 5 -12.91 -53.81 5.29
N LYS A 6 -13.18 -52.82 4.42
CA LYS A 6 -12.14 -52.12 3.64
C LYS A 6 -11.73 -50.75 4.19
N GLN A 7 -12.36 -50.25 5.25
CA GLN A 7 -12.01 -48.97 5.89
C GLN A 7 -11.12 -49.12 7.14
N LEU A 8 -10.74 -50.34 7.53
CA LEU A 8 -9.92 -50.60 8.72
C LEU A 8 -8.48 -51.02 8.41
N ILE A 9 -7.97 -50.73 7.20
CA ILE A 9 -6.60 -51.11 6.75
C ILE A 9 -5.75 -49.89 6.33
N LEU A 10 -6.23 -48.65 6.52
CA LEU A 10 -5.42 -47.44 6.31
C LEU A 10 -5.22 -46.58 7.56
N LEU A 11 -5.47 -47.14 8.76
CA LEU A 11 -5.25 -46.48 10.05
C LEU A 11 -4.37 -47.36 10.98
N ALA A 12 -3.27 -47.88 10.46
CA ALA A 12 -2.33 -48.72 11.22
C ALA A 12 -0.86 -48.52 10.78
N LEU A 13 -0.47 -47.28 10.47
CA LEU A 13 0.91 -46.91 10.11
C LEU A 13 1.51 -45.80 11.00
N PHE A 14 0.98 -45.62 12.22
CA PHE A 14 1.52 -44.68 13.20
C PHE A 14 1.60 -45.29 14.60
N LEU A 15 2.33 -46.38 14.77
CA LEU A 15 2.88 -46.80 16.06
C LEU A 15 3.98 -47.81 15.76
N GLN A 16 5.24 -47.42 15.92
CA GLN A 16 6.44 -48.24 16.22
C GLN A 16 7.68 -47.33 16.02
N ALA A 17 8.01 -46.54 17.05
CA ALA A 17 9.36 -45.99 17.22
C ALA A 17 9.61 -45.75 18.72
N CYS A 18 9.66 -46.83 19.49
CA CYS A 18 10.40 -46.87 20.74
C CYS A 18 11.62 -47.77 20.51
N GLY A 19 12.71 -47.17 20.03
CA GLY A 19 14.03 -47.76 20.05
C GLY A 19 14.92 -46.86 20.89
N GLY A 20 15.15 -47.25 22.14
CA GLY A 20 16.08 -46.56 23.03
C GLY A 20 17.51 -46.74 22.53
N THR A 21 18.16 -45.64 22.20
CA THR A 21 19.63 -45.56 22.11
C THR A 21 20.12 -44.84 23.34
N SER A 22 20.90 -45.55 24.15
CA SER A 22 21.60 -45.04 25.33
C SER A 22 22.50 -43.86 24.92
N ALA A 23 22.12 -42.65 25.33
CA ALA A 23 23.00 -41.50 25.27
C ALA A 23 24.06 -41.64 26.37
N SER A 24 25.32 -41.83 25.98
CA SER A 24 26.45 -41.61 26.88
C SER A 24 26.57 -40.11 27.16
N LEU A 25 26.54 -39.75 28.44
CA LEU A 25 26.81 -38.38 28.90
C LEU A 25 28.25 -37.99 28.53
N PRO A 26 28.48 -36.84 27.88
CA PRO A 26 29.83 -36.32 27.72
C PRO A 26 30.37 -35.84 29.06
N THR A 27 31.58 -36.29 29.38
CA THR A 27 32.38 -35.88 30.54
C THR A 27 32.62 -34.36 30.49
N LEU A 28 32.26 -33.64 31.55
CA LEU A 28 32.57 -32.21 31.69
C LEU A 28 34.08 -32.01 31.81
N GLN A 29 34.68 -31.39 30.80
CA GLN A 29 36.06 -30.91 30.81
C GLN A 29 36.12 -29.55 31.55
N PRO A 30 37.13 -29.29 32.41
CA PRO A 30 37.28 -27.98 33.03
C PRO A 30 37.56 -26.91 31.97
N ALA A 31 36.79 -25.82 31.99
CA ALA A 31 36.98 -24.67 31.12
C ALA A 31 38.33 -24.00 31.40
N SER A 32 39.18 -23.88 30.38
CA SER A 32 40.37 -23.03 30.42
C SER A 32 39.96 -21.55 30.33
N LEU A 33 40.47 -20.72 31.24
CA LEU A 33 40.32 -19.26 31.22
C LEU A 33 40.83 -18.66 29.90
N PRO A 34 40.12 -17.71 29.27
CA PRO A 34 40.64 -17.01 28.11
C PRO A 34 41.74 -16.02 28.50
N THR A 35 42.84 -16.05 27.77
CA THR A 35 43.93 -15.07 27.81
C THR A 35 43.43 -13.69 27.32
N PRO A 36 43.77 -12.57 27.98
CA PRO A 36 43.38 -11.25 27.50
C PRO A 36 44.13 -10.89 26.21
N THR A 37 43.40 -10.76 25.11
CA THR A 37 43.89 -10.21 23.83
C THR A 37 43.88 -8.67 23.91
N LEU A 38 45.04 -8.03 23.76
CA LEU A 38 45.14 -6.58 23.65
C LEU A 38 44.58 -6.11 22.31
N THR A 39 43.49 -5.34 22.34
CA THR A 39 42.92 -4.67 21.16
C THR A 39 43.70 -3.38 20.89
N PRO A 40 44.17 -3.11 19.65
CA PRO A 40 44.76 -1.83 19.33
C PRO A 40 43.68 -0.74 19.31
N SER A 41 43.96 0.37 20.00
CA SER A 41 43.10 1.55 20.06
C SER A 41 43.15 2.30 18.73
N HIS A 42 42.04 2.30 17.98
CA HIS A 42 41.89 3.15 16.79
C HIS A 42 41.41 4.53 17.20
N THR A 43 42.27 5.53 17.05
CA THR A 43 41.91 6.96 17.16
C THR A 43 40.99 7.34 15.98
N PRO A 44 39.80 7.92 16.20
CA PRO A 44 38.96 8.36 15.10
C PRO A 44 39.56 9.58 14.39
N SER A 45 39.62 9.52 13.06
CA SER A 45 40.01 10.64 12.19
C SER A 45 39.01 11.80 12.29
N PRO A 46 39.44 13.06 12.11
CA PRO A 46 38.53 14.20 12.12
C PRO A 46 37.53 14.13 10.96
N PHE A 47 36.25 14.37 11.27
CA PHE A 47 35.16 14.39 10.30
C PHE A 47 35.38 15.48 9.24
N THR A 48 35.51 15.09 7.97
CA THR A 48 35.40 16.00 6.83
C THR A 48 33.97 16.51 6.75
N GLN A 49 33.75 17.83 6.87
CA GLN A 49 32.42 18.43 6.72
C GLN A 49 31.94 18.25 5.28
N THR A 50 30.81 17.55 5.09
CA THR A 50 30.10 17.49 3.82
C THR A 50 29.56 18.89 3.49
N PRO A 51 29.86 19.47 2.32
CA PRO A 51 29.30 20.76 1.94
C PRO A 51 27.77 20.67 1.86
N LEU A 52 27.10 21.61 2.51
CA LEU A 52 25.64 21.74 2.52
C LEU A 52 25.15 21.97 1.08
N PRO A 53 24.11 21.24 0.60
CA PRO A 53 23.60 21.44 -0.75
C PRO A 53 23.09 22.88 -0.90
N SER A 54 23.60 23.57 -1.91
CA SER A 54 23.15 24.91 -2.29
C SER A 54 21.74 24.80 -2.88
N ALA A 55 20.76 25.46 -2.26
CA ALA A 55 19.39 25.50 -2.76
C ALA A 55 19.35 26.26 -4.10
N THR A 56 19.25 25.53 -5.21
CA THR A 56 18.88 26.12 -6.49
C THR A 56 17.44 26.62 -6.37
N SER A 57 17.20 27.90 -6.64
CA SER A 57 15.85 28.46 -6.65
C SER A 57 15.00 27.69 -7.66
N THR A 58 14.02 26.92 -7.18
CA THR A 58 13.03 26.28 -8.03
C THR A 58 12.28 27.37 -8.80
N PRO A 59 12.29 27.37 -10.15
CA PRO A 59 11.47 28.31 -10.90
C PRO A 59 10.03 28.16 -10.42
N ALA A 60 9.38 29.30 -10.15
CA ALA A 60 7.98 29.34 -9.72
C ALA A 60 7.12 28.67 -10.78
N LEU A 61 6.80 27.41 -10.56
CA LEU A 61 5.92 26.64 -11.40
C LEU A 61 4.52 27.16 -11.11
N ASN A 62 3.89 27.83 -12.08
CA ASN A 62 2.49 28.24 -12.00
C ASN A 62 1.58 26.99 -12.13
N VAL A 63 1.72 26.05 -11.20
CA VAL A 63 0.83 24.90 -11.09
C VAL A 63 -0.46 25.42 -10.46
N ALA A 64 -1.50 25.54 -11.27
CA ALA A 64 -2.79 25.99 -10.80
C ALA A 64 -3.54 24.88 -10.03
N ARG A 65 -3.29 23.60 -10.33
CA ARG A 65 -4.03 22.45 -9.78
C ARG A 65 -3.18 21.18 -9.76
N VAL A 66 -3.48 20.29 -8.83
CA VAL A 66 -2.92 18.94 -8.73
C VAL A 66 -4.06 17.92 -8.75
N LEU A 67 -4.05 17.04 -9.75
CA LEU A 67 -4.94 15.88 -9.83
C LEU A 67 -4.12 14.61 -9.62
N ILE A 68 -4.48 13.84 -8.59
CA ILE A 68 -3.90 12.53 -8.28
C ILE A 68 -4.90 11.48 -8.74
N VAL A 69 -4.54 10.71 -9.76
CA VAL A 69 -5.36 9.58 -10.24
C VAL A 69 -4.73 8.28 -9.76
N SER A 70 -5.49 7.48 -9.03
CA SER A 70 -5.08 6.15 -8.57
C SER A 70 -5.92 5.08 -9.25
N PHE A 71 -5.25 4.08 -9.81
CA PHE A 71 -5.87 2.84 -10.28
C PHE A 71 -5.53 1.76 -9.27
N ASP A 72 -6.52 1.31 -8.50
CA ASP A 72 -6.28 0.32 -7.44
C ASP A 72 -5.77 -1.00 -8.02
N GLY A 73 -4.86 -1.66 -7.32
CA GLY A 73 -4.30 -2.93 -7.76
C GLY A 73 -3.51 -2.90 -9.09
N LEU A 74 -3.24 -1.73 -9.67
CA LEU A 74 -2.55 -1.63 -10.97
C LEU A 74 -1.07 -1.98 -10.86
N ARG A 75 -0.72 -3.16 -11.38
CA ARG A 75 0.67 -3.57 -11.56
C ARG A 75 1.29 -2.91 -12.81
N PRO A 76 2.60 -2.62 -12.83
CA PRO A 76 3.25 -1.96 -13.97
C PRO A 76 3.15 -2.73 -15.31
N ASP A 77 3.22 -4.06 -15.27
CA ASP A 77 3.12 -4.96 -16.44
C ASP A 77 1.70 -5.01 -17.04
N ALA A 78 0.67 -4.68 -16.27
CA ALA A 78 -0.70 -4.61 -16.78
C ALA A 78 -0.93 -3.39 -17.68
N ILE A 79 -0.17 -2.31 -17.52
CA ILE A 79 -0.33 -1.07 -18.33
C ILE A 79 -0.20 -1.37 -19.83
N GLN A 80 0.83 -2.15 -20.20
CA GLN A 80 1.05 -2.53 -21.58
C GLN A 80 0.08 -3.62 -22.04
N ALA A 81 -0.25 -4.58 -21.17
CA ALA A 81 -1.14 -5.69 -21.51
C ALA A 81 -2.60 -5.27 -21.71
N ALA A 82 -3.05 -4.25 -20.97
CA ALA A 82 -4.38 -3.63 -21.09
C ALA A 82 -4.44 -2.52 -22.15
N GLU A 83 -3.35 -2.30 -22.90
CA GLU A 83 -3.27 -1.26 -23.93
C GLU A 83 -3.72 0.13 -23.41
N MET A 84 -3.32 0.54 -22.20
CA MET A 84 -3.72 1.81 -21.56
C MET A 84 -3.10 3.04 -22.28
N THR A 85 -3.57 3.36 -23.48
CA THR A 85 -2.95 4.33 -24.40
C THR A 85 -2.79 5.72 -23.80
N THR A 86 -3.76 6.19 -23.01
CA THR A 86 -3.67 7.48 -22.31
C THR A 86 -2.58 7.47 -21.24
N VAL A 87 -2.47 6.41 -20.44
CA VAL A 87 -1.41 6.28 -19.41
C VAL A 87 -0.04 6.17 -20.08
N MET A 88 0.08 5.36 -21.13
CA MET A 88 1.31 5.26 -21.91
C MET A 88 1.71 6.60 -22.53
N SER A 89 0.75 7.40 -23.00
CA SER A 89 1.01 8.76 -23.48
C SER A 89 1.51 9.69 -22.37
N LEU A 90 0.93 9.62 -21.17
CA LEU A 90 1.41 10.37 -20.00
C LEU A 90 2.85 9.98 -19.64
N MET A 91 3.17 8.68 -19.68
CA MET A 91 4.54 8.20 -19.44
C MET A 91 5.53 8.73 -20.48
N GLN A 92 5.15 8.75 -21.76
CA GLN A 92 6.02 9.26 -22.84
C GLN A 92 6.27 10.78 -22.74
N ASN A 93 5.32 11.54 -22.21
CA ASN A 93 5.36 13.00 -22.17
C ASN A 93 5.64 13.56 -20.76
N GLY A 94 5.92 12.71 -19.79
CA GLY A 94 6.10 13.08 -18.39
C GLY A 94 7.24 12.33 -17.71
N ALA A 95 7.37 12.53 -16.40
CA ALA A 95 8.26 11.73 -15.57
C ALA A 95 7.53 10.46 -15.11
N TYR A 96 8.17 9.30 -15.24
CA TYR A 96 7.59 8.03 -14.82
C TYR A 96 8.64 7.08 -14.26
N THR A 97 8.16 6.10 -13.50
CA THR A 97 8.92 4.90 -13.12
C THR A 97 7.96 3.71 -13.07
N LEU A 98 8.41 2.56 -13.56
CA LEU A 98 7.71 1.28 -13.42
C LEU A 98 8.17 0.49 -12.19
N ASN A 99 9.08 1.06 -11.40
CA ASN A 99 9.69 0.43 -10.23
C ASN A 99 9.23 1.05 -8.90
N ALA A 100 8.13 1.81 -8.90
CA ALA A 100 7.57 2.35 -7.67
C ALA A 100 7.17 1.20 -6.73
N GLN A 101 7.52 1.32 -5.44
CA GLN A 101 7.21 0.32 -4.43
C GLN A 101 6.17 0.88 -3.46
N THR A 102 5.18 0.04 -3.14
CA THR A 102 4.23 0.30 -2.06
C THR A 102 4.72 -0.34 -0.76
N ILE A 103 3.99 -0.11 0.33
CA ILE A 103 4.26 -0.72 1.63
C ILE A 103 3.97 -2.23 1.63
N VAL A 104 4.40 -2.91 2.69
CA VAL A 104 4.05 -4.32 2.94
C VAL A 104 3.28 -4.43 4.26
N PRO A 105 2.12 -5.11 4.30
CA PRO A 105 1.40 -5.69 3.16
C PRO A 105 0.78 -4.62 2.24
N SER A 106 0.70 -4.93 0.94
CA SER A 106 0.18 -4.03 -0.11
C SER A 106 -1.35 -4.04 -0.15
N LEU A 107 -1.98 -3.48 0.87
CA LEU A 107 -3.44 -3.39 1.01
C LEU A 107 -3.92 -1.99 0.64
N THR A 108 -5.06 -1.88 -0.05
CA THR A 108 -5.61 -0.61 -0.55
C THR A 108 -5.52 0.54 0.45
N LEU A 109 -6.21 0.45 1.60
CA LEU A 109 -6.34 1.58 2.52
C LEU A 109 -4.99 1.94 3.19
N PRO A 110 -4.21 1.00 3.74
CA PRO A 110 -2.88 1.30 4.29
C PRO A 110 -1.92 1.88 3.24
N SER A 111 -1.90 1.34 2.01
CA SER A 111 -1.03 1.83 0.93
C SER A 111 -1.38 3.24 0.48
N HIS A 112 -2.68 3.54 0.29
CA HIS A 112 -3.13 4.88 -0.07
C HIS A 112 -2.89 5.88 1.06
N THR A 113 -3.06 5.45 2.32
CA THR A 113 -2.71 6.28 3.47
C THR A 113 -1.22 6.62 3.47
N SER A 114 -0.34 5.63 3.27
CA SER A 114 1.10 5.89 3.20
C SER A 114 1.48 6.84 2.07
N MET A 115 0.81 6.75 0.92
CA MET A 115 1.00 7.64 -0.23
C MET A 115 0.60 9.09 0.09
N LEU A 116 -0.55 9.30 0.73
CA LEU A 116 -1.14 10.63 0.92
C LEU A 116 -0.67 11.33 2.21
N VAL A 117 -0.29 10.56 3.23
CA VAL A 117 0.34 11.06 4.47
C VAL A 117 1.87 11.19 4.32
N GLY A 118 2.48 10.42 3.41
CA GLY A 118 3.94 10.41 3.21
C GLY A 118 4.71 9.68 4.33
N THR A 119 4.05 8.79 5.08
CA THR A 119 4.69 7.99 6.15
C THR A 119 4.30 6.52 6.08
N CYS A 120 5.02 5.63 6.77
CA CYS A 120 4.66 4.21 6.84
C CYS A 120 3.54 3.95 7.87
N PRO A 121 2.87 2.77 7.85
CA PRO A 121 1.83 2.40 8.82
C PRO A 121 2.27 2.42 10.28
N ALA A 122 3.58 2.31 10.53
CA ALA A 122 4.13 2.50 11.87
C ALA A 122 3.86 3.90 12.46
N LYS A 123 3.74 4.93 11.60
CA LYS A 123 3.49 6.32 11.99
C LYS A 123 2.01 6.69 11.85
N HIS A 124 1.41 6.45 10.68
CA HIS A 124 0.02 6.83 10.44
C HIS A 124 -1.03 5.86 10.99
N ILE A 125 -0.59 4.76 11.61
CA ILE A 125 -1.35 3.71 12.32
C ILE A 125 -2.42 2.92 11.53
N VAL A 126 -2.84 3.38 10.35
CA VAL A 126 -3.79 2.67 9.48
C VAL A 126 -3.23 1.31 9.05
N ARG A 127 -3.73 0.24 9.69
CA ARG A 127 -3.33 -1.16 9.49
C ARG A 127 -4.50 -2.09 9.13
N TRP A 128 -5.68 -1.52 8.90
CA TRP A 128 -6.91 -2.22 8.52
C TRP A 128 -7.23 -1.91 7.05
N ASN A 129 -8.04 -2.76 6.40
CA ASN A 129 -8.38 -2.59 4.98
C ASN A 129 -9.88 -2.63 4.68
N GLU A 130 -10.69 -2.71 5.71
CA GLU A 130 -12.15 -2.63 5.70
C GLU A 130 -12.57 -1.22 6.13
N TYR A 131 -13.79 -0.80 5.82
CA TYR A 131 -14.31 0.42 6.42
C TYR A 131 -14.76 0.14 7.86
N VAL A 132 -14.12 0.80 8.83
CA VAL A 132 -14.44 0.66 10.26
C VAL A 132 -14.44 2.05 10.90
N PRO A 133 -15.58 2.74 10.97
CA PRO A 133 -15.67 4.12 11.45
C PRO A 133 -14.99 4.37 12.81
N GLU A 134 -15.05 3.39 13.71
CA GLU A 134 -14.50 3.46 15.06
C GLU A 134 -12.97 3.57 15.08
N ASN A 135 -12.29 3.14 14.00
CA ASN A 135 -10.85 3.29 13.87
C ASN A 135 -10.43 4.74 13.57
N GLY A 136 -11.36 5.61 13.18
CA GLY A 136 -11.08 7.01 12.85
C GLY A 136 -10.29 7.18 11.55
N TYR A 137 -9.37 8.14 11.55
CA TYR A 137 -8.59 8.56 10.38
C TYR A 137 -7.10 8.27 10.59
N ALA A 138 -6.32 8.41 9.53
CA ALA A 138 -4.87 8.32 9.63
C ALA A 138 -4.28 9.36 10.59
N LEU A 139 -3.21 9.00 11.28
CA LEU A 139 -2.46 9.96 12.11
C LEU A 139 -1.36 10.65 11.29
N GLY A 140 -1.13 11.92 11.59
CA GLY A 140 -0.12 12.74 10.94
C GLY A 140 -0.74 13.91 10.20
N THR A 141 0.07 14.60 9.40
CA THR A 141 -0.41 15.63 8.48
C THR A 141 -0.35 15.06 7.08
N ASP A 142 -1.50 14.97 6.43
CA ASP A 142 -1.61 14.52 5.06
C ASP A 142 -1.65 15.68 4.05
N ILE A 143 -1.63 15.35 2.76
CA ILE A 143 -1.63 16.37 1.69
C ILE A 143 -2.92 17.20 1.64
N PHE A 144 -4.06 16.65 2.09
CA PHE A 144 -5.32 17.37 2.18
C PHE A 144 -5.29 18.38 3.32
N ASP A 145 -4.74 18.01 4.48
CA ASP A 145 -4.51 18.97 5.57
C ASP A 145 -3.67 20.15 5.11
N LEU A 146 -2.56 19.86 4.40
CA LEU A 146 -1.66 20.90 3.91
C LEU A 146 -2.34 21.84 2.92
N ALA A 147 -3.11 21.28 1.97
CA ALA A 147 -3.82 22.07 0.97
C ALA A 147 -4.96 22.89 1.59
N ASN A 148 -5.82 22.26 2.39
CA ASN A 148 -6.96 22.91 3.02
C ASN A 148 -6.52 24.04 3.96
N ASN A 149 -5.48 23.81 4.78
CA ASN A 149 -4.92 24.85 5.66
C ASN A 149 -4.26 26.01 4.89
N ALA A 150 -3.86 25.80 3.63
CA ALA A 150 -3.39 26.85 2.74
C ALA A 150 -4.54 27.62 2.03
N GLY A 151 -5.80 27.29 2.35
CA GLY A 151 -6.99 27.89 1.72
C GLY A 151 -7.28 27.36 0.33
N LEU A 152 -6.72 26.20 -0.03
CA LEU A 152 -6.93 25.55 -1.32
C LEU A 152 -8.14 24.61 -1.26
N ARG A 153 -8.91 24.55 -2.34
CA ARG A 153 -10.06 23.64 -2.47
C ARG A 153 -9.61 22.22 -2.70
N THR A 154 -10.10 21.33 -1.85
CA THR A 154 -9.71 19.93 -1.74
C THR A 154 -10.87 18.99 -2.08
N VAL A 155 -10.63 18.01 -2.95
CA VAL A 155 -11.64 17.08 -3.46
C VAL A 155 -11.14 15.64 -3.38
N MET A 156 -11.97 14.73 -2.89
CA MET A 156 -11.71 13.30 -2.91
C MET A 156 -12.90 12.55 -3.51
N VAL A 157 -12.68 11.84 -4.61
CA VAL A 157 -13.68 10.99 -5.28
C VAL A 157 -13.13 9.56 -5.33
N ALA A 158 -13.81 8.61 -4.71
CA ALA A 158 -13.25 7.28 -4.47
C ALA A 158 -14.19 6.13 -4.85
N GLY A 159 -13.66 5.11 -5.52
CA GLY A 159 -14.40 3.88 -5.79
C GLY A 159 -14.56 2.91 -4.60
N LYS A 160 -14.11 3.29 -3.39
CA LYS A 160 -14.17 2.48 -2.16
C LYS A 160 -14.36 3.38 -0.95
N GLU A 161 -15.44 3.19 -0.19
CA GLU A 161 -15.82 4.05 0.94
C GLU A 161 -14.67 4.20 1.96
N LYS A 162 -13.97 3.11 2.26
CA LYS A 162 -12.89 3.05 3.26
C LYS A 162 -11.78 4.10 3.07
N LEU A 163 -11.59 4.61 1.85
CA LEU A 163 -10.60 5.66 1.58
C LEU A 163 -10.95 6.98 2.28
N ARG A 164 -12.19 7.17 2.75
CA ARG A 164 -12.55 8.24 3.70
C ARG A 164 -11.67 8.26 4.93
N GLN A 165 -11.14 7.11 5.37
CA GLN A 165 -10.32 7.00 6.58
C GLN A 165 -8.86 7.45 6.37
N VAL A 166 -8.48 7.86 5.14
CA VAL A 166 -7.16 8.45 4.90
C VAL A 166 -7.03 9.82 5.57
N THR A 167 -8.09 10.63 5.55
CA THR A 167 -8.06 12.04 6.00
C THR A 167 -9.41 12.40 6.63
N GLU A 168 -9.46 13.31 7.58
CA GLU A 168 -10.71 13.73 8.24
C GLU A 168 -11.61 14.64 7.37
N PRO A 169 -12.94 14.68 7.60
CA PRO A 169 -13.87 15.48 6.79
C PRO A 169 -13.54 16.96 6.71
N SER A 170 -12.89 17.53 7.73
CA SER A 170 -12.49 18.94 7.74
C SER A 170 -11.42 19.28 6.71
N SER A 171 -10.65 18.30 6.24
CA SER A 171 -9.55 18.50 5.30
C SER A 171 -9.96 18.33 3.83
N THR A 172 -11.23 17.99 3.59
CA THR A 172 -11.81 17.83 2.25
C THR A 172 -13.05 18.70 2.09
N ASP A 173 -13.04 19.66 1.17
CA ASP A 173 -14.24 20.44 0.81
C ASP A 173 -15.30 19.56 0.13
N PHE A 174 -14.87 18.51 -0.56
CA PHE A 174 -15.75 17.48 -1.10
C PHE A 174 -15.17 16.08 -0.88
N PHE A 175 -16.00 15.17 -0.38
CA PHE A 175 -15.76 13.73 -0.43
C PHE A 175 -16.99 13.04 -0.99
N GLY A 176 -16.80 12.19 -1.98
CA GLY A 176 -17.82 11.32 -2.52
C GLY A 176 -17.23 9.98 -2.92
N PHE A 177 -18.05 8.94 -2.87
CA PHE A 177 -17.66 7.61 -3.28
C PHE A 177 -18.79 6.93 -4.03
N VAL A 178 -18.41 5.94 -4.84
CA VAL A 178 -19.31 5.01 -5.52
C VAL A 178 -18.73 3.63 -5.29
N ASP A 179 -19.44 2.76 -4.58
CA ASP A 179 -18.94 1.41 -4.25
C ASP A 179 -19.76 0.37 -5.02
N SER A 180 -19.24 -0.06 -6.17
CA SER A 180 -19.90 -1.05 -7.02
C SER A 180 -20.02 -2.45 -6.40
N THR A 181 -19.40 -2.68 -5.24
CA THR A 181 -19.47 -3.96 -4.52
C THR A 181 -20.60 -4.02 -3.50
N ASP A 182 -21.21 -2.88 -3.17
CA ASP A 182 -22.33 -2.85 -2.25
C ASP A 182 -23.65 -3.28 -2.94
N LYS A 183 -24.73 -3.33 -2.17
CA LYS A 183 -26.06 -3.71 -2.70
C LYS A 183 -26.90 -2.51 -3.13
N VAL A 184 -26.32 -1.32 -3.09
CA VAL A 184 -26.97 -0.03 -3.36
C VAL A 184 -26.57 0.39 -4.77
N ASN A 185 -27.56 0.55 -5.63
CA ASN A 185 -27.28 1.10 -6.95
C ASN A 185 -27.13 2.62 -6.82
N ASP A 186 -25.90 3.11 -6.94
CA ASP A 186 -25.63 4.54 -7.04
C ASP A 186 -26.25 5.13 -8.31
N ILE A 187 -26.88 6.30 -8.16
CA ILE A 187 -27.54 7.01 -9.27
C ILE A 187 -26.52 7.67 -10.20
N ILE A 188 -25.33 7.98 -9.66
CA ILE A 188 -24.27 8.73 -10.34
C ILE A 188 -23.03 7.85 -10.39
N SER A 189 -22.38 7.77 -11.56
CA SER A 189 -21.12 7.03 -11.70
C SER A 189 -19.94 7.81 -11.08
N LEU A 190 -18.88 7.10 -10.75
CA LEU A 190 -17.64 7.68 -10.22
C LEU A 190 -17.06 8.76 -11.15
N GLU A 191 -17.06 8.51 -12.46
CA GLU A 191 -16.58 9.45 -13.49
C GLU A 191 -17.46 10.70 -13.56
N THR A 192 -18.77 10.52 -13.47
CA THR A 192 -19.72 11.63 -13.53
C THR A 192 -19.51 12.55 -12.33
N MET A 193 -19.38 11.98 -11.13
CA MET A 193 -19.05 12.73 -9.91
C MET A 193 -17.71 13.46 -10.05
N ALA A 194 -16.68 12.79 -10.56
CA ALA A 194 -15.37 13.41 -10.77
C ALA A 194 -15.43 14.59 -11.76
N ILE A 195 -16.13 14.41 -12.89
CA ILE A 195 -16.28 15.46 -13.92
C ILE A 195 -17.04 16.68 -13.36
N GLU A 196 -18.06 16.46 -12.53
CA GLU A 196 -18.79 17.55 -11.89
C GLU A 196 -17.89 18.37 -10.95
N GLU A 197 -17.09 17.71 -10.13
CA GLU A 197 -16.14 18.39 -9.24
C GLU A 197 -15.01 19.11 -10.01
N ILE A 198 -14.55 18.54 -11.11
CA ILE A 198 -13.62 19.20 -12.03
C ILE A 198 -14.23 20.49 -12.61
N ARG A 199 -15.51 20.47 -12.98
CA ARG A 199 -16.22 21.66 -13.51
C ARG A 199 -16.45 22.74 -12.47
N LYS A 200 -16.64 22.37 -11.19
CA LYS A 200 -16.70 23.32 -10.07
C LYS A 200 -15.33 23.97 -9.79
N GLY A 201 -14.25 23.34 -10.26
CA GLY A 201 -12.87 23.77 -10.07
C GLY A 201 -12.31 23.25 -8.75
N PHE A 202 -11.03 22.88 -8.71
CA PHE A 202 -10.34 22.35 -7.53
C PHE A 202 -8.89 22.82 -7.55
N ASP A 203 -8.21 22.76 -6.42
CA ASP A 203 -6.77 22.99 -6.33
C ASP A 203 -6.02 21.67 -6.09
N LEU A 204 -6.55 20.80 -5.22
CA LEU A 204 -6.10 19.42 -5.04
C LEU A 204 -7.28 18.45 -5.20
N MET A 205 -7.14 17.45 -6.07
CA MET A 205 -8.13 16.39 -6.22
C MET A 205 -7.47 15.01 -6.21
N PHE A 206 -8.05 14.07 -5.47
CA PHE A 206 -7.75 12.65 -5.56
C PHE A 206 -8.93 11.90 -6.19
N LEU A 207 -8.64 11.11 -7.22
CA LEU A 207 -9.59 10.28 -7.94
C LEU A 207 -9.11 8.83 -7.91
N HIS A 208 -9.93 7.91 -7.40
CA HIS A 208 -9.57 6.50 -7.25
C HIS A 208 -10.52 5.58 -8.02
N PHE A 209 -9.99 4.86 -9.01
CA PHE A 209 -10.68 3.84 -9.78
C PHE A 209 -10.46 2.44 -9.17
N PRO A 210 -11.52 1.71 -8.80
CA PRO A 210 -11.42 0.43 -8.13
C PRO A 210 -11.40 -0.78 -9.10
N ASP A 211 -11.81 -0.59 -10.36
CA ASP A 211 -12.34 -1.67 -11.21
C ASP A 211 -11.30 -2.75 -11.53
N GLY A 212 -10.07 -2.35 -11.86
CA GLY A 212 -8.97 -3.27 -12.14
C GLY A 212 -8.59 -4.14 -10.93
N ASP A 213 -8.71 -3.62 -9.70
CA ASP A 213 -8.50 -4.40 -8.47
C ASP A 213 -9.64 -5.37 -8.22
N LEU A 214 -10.89 -4.92 -8.38
CA LEU A 214 -12.08 -5.74 -8.21
C LEU A 214 -12.09 -6.93 -9.18
N ALA A 215 -11.83 -6.67 -10.47
CA ALA A 215 -11.73 -7.69 -11.50
C ALA A 215 -10.53 -8.63 -11.25
N GLY A 216 -9.38 -8.08 -10.82
CA GLY A 216 -8.22 -8.89 -10.44
C GLY A 216 -8.48 -9.85 -9.28
N HIS A 217 -9.31 -9.44 -8.32
CA HIS A 217 -9.76 -10.29 -7.23
C HIS A 217 -10.80 -11.34 -7.66
N ALA A 218 -11.74 -10.98 -8.53
CA ALA A 218 -12.83 -11.85 -8.95
C ALA A 218 -12.38 -12.91 -9.97
N ASP A 219 -11.61 -12.50 -10.97
CA ASP A 219 -11.29 -13.29 -12.16
C ASP A 219 -9.80 -13.65 -12.26
N GLY A 220 -8.98 -13.07 -11.38
CA GLY A 220 -7.55 -13.31 -11.28
C GLY A 220 -6.70 -12.23 -11.92
N TRP A 221 -5.48 -12.07 -11.43
CA TRP A 221 -4.56 -11.06 -11.92
C TRP A 221 -4.04 -11.40 -13.34
N MET A 222 -4.04 -10.40 -14.22
CA MET A 222 -3.74 -10.51 -15.66
C MET A 222 -4.79 -11.32 -16.45
N SER A 223 -6.00 -11.47 -15.93
CA SER A 223 -7.14 -11.99 -16.68
C SER A 223 -7.61 -10.99 -17.75
N ASN A 224 -8.38 -11.46 -18.74
CA ASN A 224 -8.96 -10.54 -19.73
C ASN A 224 -9.95 -9.58 -19.07
N GLU A 225 -10.68 -10.05 -18.07
CA GLU A 225 -11.63 -9.29 -17.28
C GLU A 225 -10.94 -8.13 -16.56
N GLN A 226 -9.77 -8.36 -15.94
CA GLN A 226 -8.98 -7.28 -15.34
C GLN A 226 -8.46 -6.30 -16.40
N LEU A 227 -7.96 -6.78 -17.53
CA LEU A 227 -7.34 -5.92 -18.55
C LEU A 227 -8.37 -5.07 -19.33
N LEU A 228 -9.66 -5.44 -19.28
CA LEU A 228 -10.76 -4.72 -19.92
C LEU A 228 -11.54 -3.80 -18.97
N ALA A 229 -11.35 -3.93 -17.66
CA ALA A 229 -11.97 -3.12 -16.63
C ALA A 229 -11.36 -1.70 -16.59
#